data_AF-A0A6G2QAF4-F1
#
_entry.id   AF-A0A6G2QAF4-F1
#
_cell.length_a   1.000
_cell.length_b   1.000
_cell.length_c   1.000
_cell.angle_alpha   90.00
_cell.angle_beta   90.00
_cell.angle_gamma   90.00
#
_symmetry.space_group_name_H-M   'P 1'
#
loop_
_entity.id
_entity.type
_entity.pdbx_description
1 polymer ?
#
loop_
_entity_poly.entity_id
_entity_poly.type
_entity_poly.pdbx_seq_one_letter_code
_entity_poly.pdbx_strand_id
1 'polypeptide(L)'
;MGELRRLSDTGNATATDQLIELATEHGDLGELRRLSDTGNATATDQLIELATEHEDLGELRRLADQGNRTAAEQLMELTEE
;
A
#
# COMPACT_ATOMS: atom_id res chain seq x y z
N MET A 1 15.14 0.72 -8.50
CA MET A 1 13.94 -0.14 -8.36
C MET A 1 14.13 -1.56 -8.87
N GLY A 2 14.53 -1.83 -10.12
CA GLY A 2 14.57 -3.21 -10.66
C GLY A 2 15.37 -4.23 -9.82
N GLU A 3 16.58 -3.86 -9.38
CA GLU A 3 17.38 -4.74 -8.52
C GLU A 3 16.81 -4.89 -7.11
N LEU A 4 16.27 -3.81 -6.54
CA LEU A 4 15.59 -3.86 -5.23
C LEU A 4 14.38 -4.78 -5.29
N ARG A 5 13.57 -4.71 -6.37
CA ARG A 5 12.44 -5.63 -6.59
C ARG A 5 12.91 -7.07 -6.63
N ARG A 6 13.93 -7.37 -7.43
CA ARG A 6 14.49 -8.72 -7.52
C ARG A 6 14.95 -9.25 -6.15
N LEU A 7 15.62 -8.42 -5.35
CA LEU A 7 16.07 -8.80 -4.01
C LEU A 7 14.89 -8.99 -3.05
N SER A 8 13.92 -8.07 -3.05
CA SER A 8 12.69 -8.16 -2.26
C SER A 8 11.90 -9.44 -2.60
N ASP A 9 11.74 -9.76 -3.88
CA ASP A 9 11.05 -10.96 -4.37
C ASP A 9 11.79 -12.25 -3.95
N THR A 10 13.09 -12.19 -3.66
CA THR A 10 13.87 -13.29 -3.07
C THR A 10 13.86 -13.32 -1.54
N GLY A 11 13.07 -12.47 -0.89
CA GLY A 11 12.90 -12.41 0.56
C GLY A 11 13.88 -11.49 1.29
N ASN A 12 14.57 -10.59 0.58
CA ASN A 12 15.43 -9.60 1.24
C ASN A 12 14.57 -8.51 1.90
N ALA A 13 14.48 -8.57 3.24
CA ALA A 13 13.70 -7.61 4.03
C ALA A 13 14.17 -6.17 3.84
N THR A 14 15.49 -5.91 3.90
CA THR A 14 16.04 -4.55 3.71
C THR A 14 15.72 -3.97 2.34
N ALA A 15 15.76 -4.79 1.27
CA ALA A 15 15.35 -4.35 -0.05
C ALA A 15 13.84 -4.07 -0.13
N THR A 16 13.04 -4.82 0.61
CA THR A 16 11.58 -4.59 0.72
C THR A 16 11.29 -3.28 1.42
N ASP A 17 11.95 -3.02 2.56
CA ASP A 17 11.79 -1.77 3.32
C ASP A 17 12.15 -0.55 2.46
N GLN A 18 13.27 -0.63 1.72
CA GLN A 18 13.69 0.44 0.79
C GLN A 18 12.71 0.65 -0.36
N LEU A 19 12.06 -0.40 -0.87
CA LEU A 19 11.03 -0.25 -1.90
C LEU A 19 9.80 0.46 -1.33
N ILE A 20 9.39 0.14 -0.11
CA ILE A 20 8.25 0.77 0.55
C ILE A 20 8.53 2.26 0.74
N GLU A 21 9.69 2.60 1.33
CA GLU A 21 10.09 3.99 1.57
C GLU A 21 10.07 4.81 0.27
N LEU A 22 10.75 4.32 -0.77
CA LEU A 22 10.78 5.00 -2.07
C LEU A 22 9.40 5.07 -2.73
N ALA A 23 8.58 4.02 -2.61
CA ALA A 23 7.25 4.03 -3.19
C ALA A 23 6.33 5.01 -2.46
N THR A 24 6.41 5.12 -1.14
CA THR A 24 5.69 6.15 -0.37
C THR A 24 6.14 7.55 -0.80
N GLU A 25 7.44 7.83 -0.79
CA GLU A 25 7.98 9.15 -1.13
C GLU A 25 7.59 9.61 -2.55
N HIS A 26 7.45 8.66 -3.48
CA HIS A 26 7.07 8.93 -4.86
C HIS A 26 5.56 8.84 -5.14
N GLY A 27 4.74 8.47 -4.15
CA GLY A 27 3.32 8.21 -4.37
C GLY A 27 3.04 7.03 -5.31
N ASP A 28 3.95 6.04 -5.38
CA ASP A 28 3.82 4.86 -6.23
C ASP A 28 2.86 3.83 -5.59
N LEU A 29 1.56 4.11 -5.69
CA LEU A 29 0.48 3.21 -5.26
C LEU A 29 0.59 1.83 -5.91
N GLY A 30 1.13 1.73 -7.13
CA GLY A 30 1.27 0.46 -7.84
C GLY A 30 2.27 -0.47 -7.17
N GLU A 31 3.41 0.06 -6.74
CA GLU A 31 4.42 -0.71 -6.01
C GLU A 31 3.97 -1.07 -4.60
N LEU A 32 3.34 -0.13 -3.88
CA LEU A 32 2.78 -0.41 -2.56
C LEU A 32 1.67 -1.47 -2.61
N ARG A 33 0.78 -1.41 -3.62
CA ARG A 33 -0.22 -2.44 -3.89
C ARG A 33 0.42 -3.80 -4.12
N ARG A 34 1.43 -3.89 -4.98
CA ARG A 34 2.14 -5.15 -5.24
C ARG A 34 2.70 -5.76 -3.95
N LEU A 35 3.36 -4.96 -3.12
CA LEU A 35 3.93 -5.42 -1.85
C LEU A 35 2.85 -5.79 -0.83
N SER A 36 1.78 -5.00 -0.74
CA SER A 36 0.60 -5.29 0.09
C SER A 36 -0.04 -6.63 -0.30
N ASP A 37 -0.22 -6.90 -1.59
CA ASP A 37 -0.79 -8.14 -2.11
C ASP A 37 0.09 -9.38 -1.79
N THR A 38 1.39 -9.18 -1.50
CA THR A 38 2.27 -10.25 -0.97
C THR A 38 2.17 -10.45 0.55
N GLY A 39 1.32 -9.69 1.23
CA GLY A 39 1.10 -9.74 2.67
C GLY A 39 2.02 -8.80 3.47
N ASN A 40 2.68 -7.84 2.83
CA ASN A 40 3.48 -6.86 3.57
C ASN A 40 2.56 -5.84 4.27
N ALA A 41 2.50 -5.91 5.60
CA ALA A 41 1.65 -5.04 6.41
C ALA A 41 2.06 -3.56 6.29
N THR A 42 3.36 -3.26 6.36
CA THR A 42 3.84 -1.87 6.24
C THR A 42 3.48 -1.26 4.89
N ALA A 43 3.64 -1.99 3.79
CA ALA A 43 3.22 -1.52 2.47
C ALA A 43 1.70 -1.30 2.40
N THR A 44 0.92 -2.12 3.10
CA THR A 44 -0.54 -1.97 3.18
C THR A 44 -0.93 -0.70 3.93
N ASP A 45 -0.26 -0.39 5.05
CA ASP A 45 -0.51 0.82 5.82
C ASP A 45 -0.19 2.08 4.99
N GLN A 46 0.98 2.11 4.33
CA GLN A 46 1.36 3.22 3.45
C GLN A 46 0.42 3.38 2.24
N LEU A 47 -0.10 2.27 1.72
CA LEU A 47 -1.05 2.28 0.62
C LEU A 47 -2.39 2.89 1.04
N ILE A 48 -2.85 2.61 2.25
CA ILE A 48 -4.08 3.20 2.81
C ILE A 48 -3.89 4.69 3.04
N GLU A 49 -2.78 5.10 3.66
CA GLU A 49 -2.48 6.52 3.90
C GLU A 49 -2.52 7.32 2.60
N LEU A 50 -1.77 6.90 1.58
CA LEU A 50 -1.74 7.59 0.29
C LEU A 50 -3.07 7.51 -0.45
N ALA A 51 -3.80 6.38 -0.38
CA ALA A 51 -5.12 6.26 -0.99
C ALA A 51 -6.13 7.22 -0.33
N THR A 52 -6.06 7.41 1.00
CA THR A 52 -6.87 8.40 1.71
C THR A 52 -6.51 9.81 1.26
N GLU A 53 -5.22 10.17 1.27
CA GLU A 53 -4.76 11.51 0.85
C GLU A 53 -5.15 11.87 -0.58
N HIS A 54 -5.21 10.87 -1.46
CA HIS A 54 -5.58 11.02 -2.86
C HIS A 54 -7.08 10.82 -3.12
N GLU A 55 -7.89 10.57 -2.07
CA GLU A 55 -9.30 10.20 -2.17
C GLU A 55 -9.56 9.03 -3.16
N ASP A 56 -8.61 8.08 -3.23
CA ASP A 56 -8.75 6.86 -4.04
C ASP A 56 -9.67 5.86 -3.34
N LEU A 57 -10.97 6.15 -3.39
CA LEU A 57 -12.03 5.30 -2.85
C LEU A 57 -12.02 3.90 -3.47
N GLY A 58 -11.54 3.77 -4.71
CA GLY A 58 -11.42 2.49 -5.40
C GLY A 58 -10.41 1.58 -4.71
N GLU A 59 -9.25 2.13 -4.33
CA GLU A 59 -8.23 1.37 -3.62
C GLU A 59 -8.62 1.06 -2.18
N LEU A 60 -9.18 2.04 -1.46
CA LEU A 60 -9.69 1.81 -0.10
C LEU A 60 -10.78 0.74 -0.10
N ARG A 61 -11.70 0.76 -1.08
CA ARG A 61 -12.73 -0.26 -1.24
C ARG A 61 -12.15 -1.64 -1.51
N ARG A 62 -11.16 -1.75 -2.39
CA ARG A 62 -10.49 -3.02 -2.70
C ARG A 62 -9.88 -3.63 -1.44
N LEU A 63 -9.14 -2.85 -0.67
CA LEU A 63 -8.53 -3.30 0.58
C LEU A 63 -9.58 -3.68 1.64
N ALA A 64 -10.65 -2.89 1.76
CA ALA A 64 -11.77 -3.19 2.65
C ALA A 64 -12.46 -4.52 2.28
N ASP A 65 -12.71 -4.76 0.99
CA ASP A 65 -13.31 -6.00 0.49
C ASP A 65 -12.37 -7.21 0.70
N GLN A 66 -11.05 -6.99 0.81
CA GLN A 66 -10.06 -7.98 1.24
C GLN A 66 -10.00 -8.18 2.77
N GLY A 67 -10.81 -7.43 3.52
CA GLY A 67 -10.92 -7.53 4.97
C GLY A 67 -10.01 -6.57 5.75
N ASN A 68 -9.38 -5.58 5.10
CA ASN A 68 -8.63 -4.56 5.80
C ASN A 68 -9.59 -3.58 6.50
N ARG A 69 -9.60 -3.62 7.83
CA ARG A 69 -10.48 -2.78 8.64
C ARG A 69 -10.15 -1.30 8.54
N THR A 70 -8.87 -0.93 8.58
CA THR A 70 -8.43 0.47 8.49
C THR A 70 -8.89 1.09 7.17
N ALA A 71 -8.75 0.37 6.05
CA ALA A 71 -9.24 0.84 4.76
C ALA A 71 -10.76 1.01 4.72
N ALA A 72 -11.51 0.11 5.37
CA ALA A 72 -12.97 0.21 5.46
C ALA A 72 -13.42 1.43 6.29
N GLU A 73 -12.70 1.74 7.37
CA GLU A 73 -12.94 2.91 8.21
C GLU A 73 -12.67 4.20 7.44
N GLN A 74 -11.52 4.30 6.77
CA GLN A 74 -11.14 5.44 5.93
C GLN A 74 -12.12 5.66 4.77
N LEU A 75 -12.56 4.57 4.11
CA LEU A 75 -13.56 4.66 3.05
C LEU A 75 -14.89 5.22 3.58
N MET A 76 -15.34 4.79 4.76
CA MET A 76 -16.57 5.29 5.36
C MET A 76 -16.46 6.78 5.64
N GLU A 77 -15.39 7.21 6.30
CA GLU A 77 -15.10 8.61 6.63
C GLU A 77 -15.19 9.51 5.40
N LEU A 78 -14.46 9.17 4.32
CA LEU A 78 -14.45 9.96 3.08
C LEU A 78 -15.78 9.97 2.32
N THR A 79 -16.63 8.94 2.49
CA THR A 79 -17.95 8.89 1.81
C THR A 79 -19.06 9.57 2.60
N GLU A 80 -18.81 9.94 3.86
CA GLU A 80 -19.76 10.63 4.74
C GLU A 80 -19.58 12.16 4.74
N GLU A 81 -18.47 12.69 4.20
CA GLU A 81 -18.21 14.12 3.99
C GLU A 81 -18.98 14.73 2.79
#